data_AF-G9NWW3-F1
#
_entry.id   AF-G9NWW3-F1
#
_cell.length_a   1.000
_cell.length_b   1.000
_cell.length_c   1.000
_cell.angle_alpha   90.00
_cell.angle_beta   90.00
_cell.angle_gamma   90.00
#
_symmetry.space_group_name_H-M   'P 1'
#
loop_
_entity.id
_entity.type
_entity.pdbx_description
1 polymer ?
#
loop_
_entity_poly.entity_id
_entity_poly.type
_entity_poly.pdbx_seq_one_letter_code
_entity_poly.pdbx_strand_id
1 'polypeptide(L)'
;MTVEIPGLRDDDAGTVFLAELLREALLADGEFAKKLWINRRFHWRLYLDIILISPPLSYPLPLLSLTTHLALLSTRLPRLKSEGDEDPMFDDDWEASPFLYPRQGAAAGSRPPITLLVVAVGDSILFDPSKEELAVADSALAVSLCEVRTQKADESMEVDSGRELRLVSMRTVDPPSRLTPPGVPSTGNLAASGTFDPTSQKQQQQQKMEEYPQEGVWKAPLGGTRFAVLDSIIQAVLEKGGVADEVLDGLEGVDLS
;
A
#
# COMPACT_ATOMS: atom_id res chain seq x y z
N MET A 1 -2.34 14.89 -5.65
CA MET A 1 -1.20 13.96 -5.62
C MET A 1 -0.97 13.51 -7.04
N THR A 2 0.28 13.45 -7.46
CA THR A 2 0.68 12.97 -8.79
C THR A 2 1.76 11.89 -8.64
N VAL A 3 1.75 10.90 -9.53
CA VAL A 3 2.73 9.81 -9.54
C VAL A 3 3.27 9.68 -10.95
N GLU A 4 4.54 10.01 -11.15
CA GLU A 4 5.24 9.94 -12.42
C GLU A 4 6.15 8.70 -12.43
N ILE A 5 5.90 7.79 -13.37
CA ILE A 5 6.70 6.59 -13.59
C ILE A 5 7.37 6.69 -14.96
N PRO A 6 8.70 6.55 -15.07
CA PRO A 6 9.41 6.61 -16.33
C PRO A 6 8.85 5.61 -17.35
N GLY A 7 8.50 6.11 -18.53
CA GLY A 7 7.98 5.29 -19.63
C GLY A 7 6.48 5.00 -19.57
N LEU A 8 5.78 5.41 -18.51
CA LEU A 8 4.32 5.46 -18.48
C LEU A 8 3.84 6.88 -18.75
N ARG A 9 2.58 6.99 -19.18
CA ARG A 9 1.93 8.28 -19.36
C ARG A 9 1.29 8.72 -18.05
N ASP A 10 1.09 10.03 -17.89
CA ASP A 10 0.45 10.60 -16.70
C ASP A 10 -1.04 10.20 -16.59
N ASP A 11 -1.68 9.89 -17.73
CA ASP A 11 -3.06 9.40 -17.82
C ASP A 11 -3.16 7.86 -17.87
N ASP A 12 -2.05 7.14 -17.62
CA ASP A 12 -2.09 5.69 -17.51
C ASP A 12 -2.93 5.24 -16.31
N ALA A 13 -3.73 4.19 -16.50
CA ALA A 13 -4.64 3.73 -15.45
C ALA A 13 -3.89 3.29 -14.19
N GLY A 14 -2.66 2.76 -14.32
CA GLY A 14 -1.84 2.33 -13.21
C GLY A 14 -1.34 3.49 -12.34
N THR A 15 -0.86 4.57 -12.95
CA THR A 15 -0.36 5.75 -12.22
C THR A 15 -1.49 6.48 -11.50
N VAL A 16 -2.65 6.63 -12.16
CA VAL A 16 -3.87 7.20 -11.55
C VAL A 16 -4.36 6.34 -10.39
N PHE A 17 -4.39 5.01 -10.55
CA PHE A 17 -4.81 4.10 -9.49
C PHE A 17 -3.90 4.18 -8.27
N LEU A 18 -2.57 4.19 -8.45
CA LEU A 18 -1.60 4.32 -7.36
C LEU A 18 -1.76 5.66 -6.62
N ALA A 19 -1.92 6.76 -7.37
CA ALA A 19 -2.13 8.08 -6.79
C ALA A 19 -3.40 8.14 -5.93
N GLU A 20 -4.50 7.57 -6.41
CA GLU A 20 -5.76 7.54 -5.65
C GLU A 20 -5.69 6.59 -4.43
N LEU A 21 -4.97 5.47 -4.52
CA LEU A 21 -4.79 4.55 -3.39
C LEU A 21 -4.02 5.21 -2.24
N LEU A 22 -2.93 5.92 -2.54
CA LEU A 22 -2.17 6.69 -1.56
C LEU A 22 -2.98 7.87 -0.99
N ARG A 23 -3.71 8.57 -1.86
CA ARG A 23 -4.57 9.70 -1.44
C ARG A 23 -5.67 9.26 -0.49
N GLU A 24 -6.29 8.12 -0.75
CA GLU A 24 -7.33 7.59 0.12
C GLU A 24 -6.78 7.22 1.49
N ALA A 25 -5.63 6.53 1.54
CA ALA A 25 -4.98 6.22 2.81
C ALA A 25 -4.72 7.50 3.63
N LEU A 26 -4.23 8.57 2.98
CA LEU A 26 -3.98 9.87 3.60
C LEU A 26 -5.22 10.59 4.14
N LEU A 27 -6.38 10.40 3.51
CA LEU A 27 -7.61 11.09 3.90
C LEU A 27 -8.49 10.28 4.84
N ALA A 28 -8.26 8.97 4.94
CA ALA A 28 -9.18 8.07 5.61
C ALA A 28 -9.19 8.20 7.14
N ASP A 29 -8.13 8.72 7.77
CA ASP A 29 -8.12 9.02 9.20
C ASP A 29 -8.75 10.39 9.55
N GLY A 30 -8.95 11.26 8.55
CA GLY A 30 -9.47 12.62 8.70
C GLY A 30 -8.55 13.59 9.44
N GLU A 31 -7.35 13.18 9.87
CA GLU A 31 -6.42 14.03 10.62
C GLU A 31 -5.58 14.91 9.70
N PHE A 32 -5.21 14.40 8.52
CA PHE A 32 -4.42 15.17 7.55
C PHE A 32 -5.10 16.49 7.15
N ALA A 33 -6.41 16.45 6.86
CA ALA A 33 -7.16 17.64 6.49
C ALA A 33 -7.26 18.67 7.63
N LYS A 34 -7.38 18.21 8.88
CA LYS A 34 -7.42 19.08 10.06
C LYS A 34 -6.10 19.82 10.26
N LYS A 35 -4.96 19.16 9.99
CA LYS A 35 -3.63 19.77 10.11
C LYS A 35 -3.36 20.87 9.09
N LEU A 36 -4.07 20.86 7.96
CA LEU A 36 -3.97 21.88 6.90
C LEU A 36 -4.97 23.04 7.09
N TRP A 37 -5.79 23.00 8.13
CA TRP A 37 -6.76 24.04 8.39
C TRP A 37 -6.11 25.28 9.03
N ILE A 38 -6.43 26.48 8.52
CA ILE A 38 -5.96 27.76 9.07
C ILE A 38 -7.10 28.44 9.82
N ASN A 39 -8.16 28.80 9.10
CA ASN A 39 -9.37 29.42 9.65
C ASN A 39 -10.59 29.09 8.79
N ARG A 40 -11.74 29.77 9.01
CA ARG A 40 -12.97 29.48 8.24
C ARG A 40 -12.86 29.78 6.75
N ARG A 41 -11.98 30.71 6.36
CA ARG A 41 -11.85 31.22 4.99
C ARG A 41 -10.67 30.59 4.24
N PHE A 42 -9.63 30.19 4.96
CA PHE A 42 -8.34 29.77 4.39
C PHE A 42 -7.90 28.40 4.91
N HIS A 43 -7.26 27.64 4.02
CA HIS A 43 -6.65 26.34 4.30
C HIS A 43 -5.40 26.19 3.45
N TRP A 44 -4.46 25.39 3.92
CA TRP A 44 -3.31 24.99 3.15
C TRP A 44 -3.71 24.00 2.06
N ARG A 45 -3.17 24.19 0.86
CA ARG A 45 -3.25 23.20 -0.21
C ARG A 45 -1.88 22.58 -0.40
N LEU A 46 -1.71 21.34 0.05
CA LEU A 46 -0.49 20.58 -0.14
C LEU A 46 -0.51 19.85 -1.48
N TYR A 47 0.56 19.98 -2.24
CA TYR A 47 0.82 19.19 -3.44
C TYR A 47 1.88 18.13 -3.11
N LEU A 48 1.56 16.88 -3.42
CA LEU A 48 2.44 15.73 -3.23
C LEU A 48 2.70 15.16 -4.62
N ASP A 49 3.89 15.41 -5.13
CA ASP A 49 4.32 14.98 -6.46
C ASP A 49 5.43 13.95 -6.30
N ILE A 50 5.18 12.74 -6.78
CA ILE A 50 6.06 11.58 -6.60
C ILE A 50 6.65 11.22 -7.95
N ILE A 51 7.98 11.16 -8.02
CA ILE A 51 8.70 10.83 -9.25
C ILE A 51 9.54 9.58 -8.99
N LEU A 52 9.29 8.50 -9.73
CA LEU A 52 10.17 7.34 -9.74
C LEU A 52 11.34 7.62 -10.68
N ILE A 53 12.57 7.40 -10.21
CA ILE A 53 13.76 7.66 -11.04
C ILE A 53 14.03 6.49 -11.99
N SER A 54 13.78 5.27 -11.54
CA SER A 54 13.97 4.05 -12.32
C SER A 54 12.65 3.28 -12.48
N PRO A 55 12.50 2.48 -13.55
CA PRO A 55 11.40 1.54 -13.64
C PRO A 55 11.35 0.62 -12.42
N PRO A 56 10.18 0.40 -11.82
CA PRO A 56 10.07 -0.41 -10.62
C PRO A 56 10.33 -1.89 -10.93
N LEU A 57 11.08 -2.56 -10.06
CA LEU A 57 11.38 -3.99 -10.19
C LEU A 57 10.23 -4.87 -9.68
N SER A 58 9.53 -4.42 -8.64
CA SER A 58 8.33 -5.02 -8.04
C SER A 58 7.17 -4.01 -8.07
N TYR A 59 6.05 -4.32 -7.40
CA TYR A 59 4.94 -3.37 -7.32
C TYR A 59 5.33 -2.15 -6.47
N PRO A 60 5.28 -0.92 -7.01
CA PRO A 60 5.94 0.23 -6.39
C PRO A 60 5.25 0.76 -5.12
N LEU A 61 4.03 0.32 -4.82
CA LEU A 61 3.18 0.94 -3.79
C LEU A 61 3.82 1.03 -2.39
N PRO A 62 4.44 -0.02 -1.83
CA PRO A 62 5.09 0.09 -0.52
C PRO A 62 6.17 1.17 -0.50
N LEU A 63 7.01 1.21 -1.53
CA LEU A 63 8.06 2.22 -1.68
C LEU A 63 7.49 3.64 -1.75
N LEU A 64 6.44 3.85 -2.55
CA LEU A 64 5.79 5.16 -2.67
C LEU A 64 5.13 5.58 -1.35
N SER A 65 4.56 4.62 -0.63
CA SER A 65 3.93 4.90 0.66
C SER A 65 4.96 5.29 1.73
N LEU A 66 6.05 4.53 1.86
CA LEU A 66 7.13 4.81 2.82
C LEU A 66 7.80 6.16 2.55
N THR A 67 8.09 6.46 1.28
CA THR A 67 8.68 7.74 0.89
C THR A 67 7.72 8.91 1.15
N THR A 68 6.42 8.75 0.89
CA THR A 68 5.40 9.74 1.23
C THR A 68 5.32 9.96 2.74
N HIS A 69 5.38 8.89 3.54
CA HIS A 69 5.40 8.98 4.99
C HIS A 69 6.59 9.79 5.50
N LEU A 70 7.80 9.49 5.03
CA LEU A 70 9.02 10.22 5.43
C LEU A 70 8.98 11.69 4.97
N ALA A 71 8.52 11.95 3.74
CA ALA A 71 8.36 13.30 3.22
C ALA A 71 7.38 14.14 4.04
N LEU A 72 6.25 13.55 4.44
CA LEU A 72 5.26 14.23 5.29
C LEU A 72 5.76 14.46 6.72
N LEU A 73 6.58 13.55 7.25
CA LEU A 73 7.23 13.76 8.54
C LEU A 73 8.24 14.91 8.50
N SER A 74 8.98 15.09 7.40
CA SER A 74 9.95 16.18 7.25
C SER A 74 9.34 17.50 6.75
N THR A 75 8.07 17.48 6.33
CA THR A 75 7.37 18.68 5.84
C THR A 75 7.12 19.69 6.95
N ARG A 76 7.54 20.93 6.74
CA ARG A 76 7.23 22.09 7.59
C ARG A 76 6.26 23.03 6.91
N LEU A 77 5.43 23.70 7.70
CA LEU A 77 4.53 24.75 7.21
C LEU A 77 4.96 26.11 7.76
N PRO A 78 4.85 27.21 6.99
CA PRO A 78 5.11 28.55 7.50
C PRO A 78 4.27 28.83 8.74
N ARG A 79 4.92 29.35 9.78
CA ARG A 79 4.24 29.64 11.06
C ARG A 79 3.24 30.78 10.86
N LEU A 80 2.02 30.58 11.34
CA LEU A 80 1.00 31.63 11.36
C LEU A 80 1.28 32.64 12.48
N LYS A 81 1.21 33.93 12.15
CA LYS A 81 1.24 35.06 13.08
C LYS A 81 -0.15 35.64 13.33
N SER A 82 -0.99 35.63 12.29
CA SER A 82 -2.38 36.09 12.37
C SER A 82 -3.23 35.17 13.25
N GLU A 83 -4.14 35.75 14.02
CA GLU A 83 -5.06 35.02 14.90
C GLU A 83 -6.51 35.12 14.41
N GLY A 84 -7.31 34.10 14.69
CA GLY A 84 -8.75 34.09 14.37
C GLY A 84 -9.07 34.09 12.88
N ASP A 85 -10.07 34.89 12.49
CA ASP A 85 -10.59 34.98 11.11
C ASP A 85 -9.96 36.14 10.30
N GLU A 86 -8.83 36.68 10.77
CA GLU A 86 -8.04 37.66 10.03
C GLU A 86 -7.41 37.06 8.76
N ASP A 87 -6.96 37.93 7.85
CA ASP A 87 -6.26 37.48 6.66
C ASP A 87 -4.89 36.88 7.07
N PRO A 88 -4.52 35.67 6.57
CA PRO A 88 -3.35 34.95 7.04
C PRO A 88 -2.05 35.74 6.86
N MET A 89 -1.33 35.93 7.96
CA MET A 89 0.02 36.49 7.97
C MET A 89 0.99 35.45 8.49
N PHE A 90 2.11 35.30 7.80
CA PHE A 90 3.08 34.24 8.07
C PHE A 90 4.38 34.82 8.62
N ASP A 91 5.11 33.99 9.36
CA ASP A 91 6.49 34.29 9.73
C ASP A 91 7.42 34.10 8.54
N ASP A 92 8.40 35.00 8.39
CA ASP A 92 9.44 34.93 7.37
C ASP A 92 10.59 34.02 7.83
N ASP A 93 10.67 33.71 9.12
CA ASP A 93 11.67 32.81 9.68
C ASP A 93 11.29 31.33 9.45
N TRP A 94 12.02 30.67 8.54
CA TRP A 94 11.87 29.24 8.27
C TRP A 94 12.25 28.38 9.48
N GLU A 95 13.15 28.83 10.36
CA GLU A 95 13.53 28.05 11.54
C GLU A 95 12.39 27.95 12.55
N ALA A 96 11.49 28.93 12.56
CA ALA A 96 10.28 28.95 13.39
C ALA A 96 9.13 28.11 12.81
N SER A 97 9.28 27.51 11.62
CA SER A 97 8.22 26.73 10.98
C SER A 97 7.95 25.40 11.70
N PRO A 98 6.70 25.15 12.14
CA PRO A 98 6.35 23.86 12.74
C PRO A 98 6.29 22.75 11.69
N PHE A 99 6.58 21.52 12.13
CA PHE A 99 6.34 20.33 11.33
C PHE A 99 4.85 20.01 11.22
N LEU A 100 4.44 19.51 10.07
CA LEU A 100 3.07 19.05 9.85
C LEU A 100 2.72 17.86 10.76
N TYR A 101 3.69 16.97 10.96
CA TYR A 101 3.58 15.80 11.81
C TYR A 101 4.66 15.80 12.90
N PRO A 102 4.37 15.28 14.10
CA PRO A 102 5.36 15.21 15.17
C PRO A 102 6.52 14.28 14.80
N ARG A 103 7.76 14.78 14.91
CA ARG A 103 9.00 14.01 14.65
C ARG A 103 9.66 13.44 15.90
N GLN A 104 9.63 14.17 17.02
CA GLN A 104 10.43 13.86 18.20
C GLN A 104 9.66 13.08 19.27
N GLY A 105 10.15 11.86 19.55
CA GLY A 105 9.82 11.11 20.77
C GLY A 105 8.33 10.93 21.06
N ALA A 106 7.99 10.93 22.35
CA ALA A 106 6.65 10.72 22.92
C ALA A 106 5.64 11.86 22.64
N ALA A 107 5.88 12.70 21.63
CA ALA A 107 4.92 13.72 21.21
C ALA A 107 3.65 13.02 20.69
N ALA A 108 2.54 13.21 21.41
CA ALA A 108 1.25 12.65 21.05
C ALA A 108 0.77 13.20 19.70
N GLY A 109 0.12 12.36 18.93
CA GLY A 109 -0.49 12.75 17.66
C GLY A 109 -0.53 11.62 16.65
N SER A 110 -1.34 11.82 15.61
CA SER A 110 -1.32 10.97 14.42
C SER A 110 -0.03 11.16 13.63
N ARG A 111 0.42 10.10 12.98
CA ARG A 111 1.48 10.11 11.98
C ARG A 111 0.91 9.85 10.58
N PRO A 112 1.67 10.13 9.51
CA PRO A 112 1.22 9.79 8.17
C PRO A 112 0.98 8.28 8.03
N PRO A 113 -0.02 7.84 7.27
CA PRO A 113 -0.27 6.44 7.02
C PRO A 113 0.88 5.78 6.26
N ILE A 114 1.01 4.47 6.46
CA ILE A 114 1.83 3.58 5.63
C ILE A 114 0.94 2.53 4.98
N THR A 115 1.28 2.09 3.78
CA THR A 115 0.55 1.09 3.01
C THR A 115 1.50 -0.06 2.70
N LEU A 116 1.23 -1.22 3.28
CA LEU A 116 1.97 -2.45 3.05
C LEU A 116 1.32 -3.23 1.92
N LEU A 117 2.14 -3.89 1.09
CA LEU A 117 1.65 -4.84 0.10
C LEU A 117 1.85 -6.25 0.65
N VAL A 118 0.76 -7.01 0.66
CA VAL A 118 0.72 -8.39 1.14
C VAL A 118 0.17 -9.27 0.04
N VAL A 119 0.81 -10.40 -0.21
CA VAL A 119 0.29 -11.44 -1.12
C VAL A 119 0.03 -12.73 -0.37
N ALA A 120 -0.97 -13.46 -0.85
CA ALA A 120 -1.23 -14.82 -0.40
C ALA A 120 -0.97 -15.79 -1.54
N VAL A 121 -0.24 -16.87 -1.23
CA VAL A 121 0.00 -18.03 -2.10
C VAL A 121 -0.44 -19.26 -1.33
N GLY A 122 -1.61 -19.81 -1.64
CA GLY A 122 -2.24 -20.84 -0.84
C GLY A 122 -2.55 -20.35 0.57
N ASP A 123 -1.89 -20.96 1.58
CA ASP A 123 -1.98 -20.58 2.99
C ASP A 123 -0.79 -19.73 3.47
N SER A 124 0.18 -19.45 2.58
CA SER A 124 1.37 -18.65 2.89
C SER A 124 1.10 -17.17 2.66
N ILE A 125 1.54 -16.34 3.60
CA ILE A 125 1.44 -14.88 3.55
C ILE A 125 2.84 -14.32 3.37
N LEU A 126 3.03 -13.46 2.37
CA LEU A 126 4.30 -12.80 2.09
C LEU A 126 4.10 -11.28 2.12
N PHE A 127 5.00 -10.59 2.80
CA PHE A 127 5.07 -9.13 2.88
C PHE A 127 6.16 -8.64 1.92
N ASP A 128 5.89 -7.51 1.25
CA ASP A 128 6.80 -6.92 0.25
C ASP A 128 7.26 -7.91 -0.84
N PRO A 129 6.32 -8.46 -1.63
CA PRO A 129 6.63 -9.49 -2.60
C PRO A 129 7.54 -8.98 -3.72
N SER A 130 8.48 -9.84 -4.11
CA SER A 130 9.21 -9.74 -5.36
C SER A 130 8.29 -9.85 -6.58
N LYS A 131 8.81 -9.50 -7.76
CA LYS A 131 8.07 -9.60 -9.02
C LYS A 131 7.61 -11.03 -9.29
N GLU A 132 8.47 -11.99 -9.00
CA GLU A 132 8.25 -13.41 -9.20
C GLU A 132 7.18 -13.94 -8.25
N GLU A 133 7.19 -13.53 -6.98
CA GLU A 133 6.18 -13.89 -5.99
C GLU A 133 4.81 -13.29 -6.34
N LEU A 134 4.78 -12.04 -6.80
CA LEU A 134 3.56 -11.39 -7.25
C LEU A 134 2.97 -12.07 -8.51
N ALA A 135 3.82 -12.59 -9.40
CA ALA A 135 3.39 -13.28 -10.61
C ALA A 135 2.70 -14.62 -10.32
N VAL A 136 2.96 -15.24 -9.17
CA VAL A 136 2.33 -16.51 -8.74
C VAL A 136 1.29 -16.34 -7.64
N ALA A 137 1.08 -15.12 -7.14
CA ALA A 137 0.17 -14.82 -6.05
C ALA A 137 -1.29 -15.14 -6.39
N ASP A 138 -2.05 -15.73 -5.46
CA ASP A 138 -3.48 -15.96 -5.62
C ASP A 138 -4.29 -14.66 -5.43
N SER A 139 -3.82 -13.84 -4.49
CA SER A 139 -4.38 -12.52 -4.21
C SER A 139 -3.30 -11.57 -3.69
N ALA A 140 -3.42 -10.29 -4.07
CA ALA A 140 -2.61 -9.21 -3.54
C ALA A 140 -3.52 -8.18 -2.82
N LEU A 141 -3.07 -7.70 -1.66
CA LEU A 141 -3.79 -6.76 -0.81
C LEU A 141 -2.87 -5.61 -0.42
N ALA A 142 -3.35 -4.39 -0.62
CA ALA A 142 -2.77 -3.18 -0.08
C ALA A 142 -3.44 -2.87 1.27
N VAL A 143 -2.67 -2.93 2.36
CA VAL A 143 -3.13 -2.73 3.73
C VAL A 143 -2.57 -1.40 4.25
N SER A 144 -3.43 -0.41 4.46
CA SER A 144 -3.04 0.92 4.93
C SER A 144 -3.31 1.08 6.42
N LEU A 145 -2.31 1.59 7.13
CA LEU A 145 -2.23 1.67 8.58
C LEU A 145 -1.93 3.11 8.99
N CYS A 146 -2.54 3.57 10.07
CA CYS A 146 -2.16 4.81 10.74
C CYS A 146 -1.62 4.50 12.14
N GLU A 147 -0.52 5.16 12.50
CA GLU A 147 0.01 5.18 13.86
C GLU A 147 -0.55 6.39 14.60
N VAL A 148 -1.09 6.17 15.80
CA VAL A 148 -1.45 7.21 16.75
C VAL A 148 -0.57 7.07 17.98
N ARG A 149 0.14 8.13 18.34
CA ARG A 149 0.93 8.18 19.57
C ARG A 149 0.13 8.80 20.69
N THR A 150 0.11 8.13 21.83
CA THR A 150 -0.38 8.68 23.09
C THR A 150 0.80 9.17 23.93
N GLN A 151 0.63 10.30 24.62
CA GLN A 151 1.64 10.82 25.54
C GLN A 151 1.72 9.87 26.73
N LYS A 152 2.92 9.39 27.05
CA LYS A 152 3.15 8.63 28.29
C LYS A 152 2.88 9.54 29.49
N ALA A 153 2.03 9.09 30.42
CA ALA A 153 2.02 9.63 31.77
C ALA A 153 3.28 9.11 32.50
N ASP A 154 3.96 10.00 33.22
CA ASP A 154 5.32 9.88 33.80
C ASP A 154 5.56 8.68 34.77
N GLU A 155 4.62 7.75 34.95
CA GLU A 155 4.67 6.75 36.03
C GLU A 155 4.80 5.27 35.60
N SER A 156 4.92 4.95 34.31
CA SER A 156 5.09 3.56 33.86
C SER A 156 6.48 3.29 33.27
N MET A 157 7.32 2.56 34.00
CA MET A 157 8.62 2.03 33.54
C MET A 157 8.47 0.84 32.59
N GLU A 158 7.53 0.89 31.65
CA GLU A 158 7.44 -0.11 30.58
C GLU A 158 7.93 0.48 29.26
N VAL A 159 8.78 -0.28 28.58
CA VAL A 159 9.42 0.04 27.28
C VAL A 159 8.41 -0.08 26.13
N ASP A 160 7.12 -0.21 26.40
CA ASP A 160 6.09 -0.12 25.39
C ASP A 160 5.97 1.33 24.93
N SER A 161 6.40 1.59 23.71
CA SER A 161 6.03 2.79 22.97
C SER A 161 4.50 2.91 23.01
N GLY A 162 3.97 4.04 23.49
CA GLY A 162 2.51 4.29 23.58
C GLY A 162 1.84 4.48 22.22
N ARG A 163 2.19 3.63 21.25
CA ARG A 163 1.68 3.63 19.89
C ARG A 163 0.47 2.72 19.76
N GLU A 164 -0.54 3.21 19.09
CA GLU A 164 -1.73 2.47 18.71
C GLU A 164 -1.78 2.42 17.18
N LEU A 165 -1.76 1.20 16.63
CA LEU A 165 -1.91 0.97 15.20
C LEU A 165 -3.37 0.80 14.86
N ARG A 166 -3.84 1.52 13.84
CA ARG A 166 -5.21 1.42 13.34
C ARG A 166 -5.18 1.05 11.87
N LEU A 167 -5.90 0.01 11.51
CA LEU A 167 -6.20 -0.31 10.12
C LEU A 167 -7.16 0.73 9.57
N VAL A 168 -6.76 1.38 8.48
CA VAL A 168 -7.50 2.50 7.89
C VAL A 168 -8.20 2.10 6.60
N SER A 169 -7.48 1.40 5.72
CA SER A 169 -8.06 0.90 4.48
C SER A 169 -7.39 -0.41 4.05
N MET A 170 -8.15 -1.25 3.35
CA MET A 170 -7.64 -2.46 2.73
C MET A 170 -8.22 -2.55 1.31
N ARG A 171 -7.35 -2.69 0.31
CA ARG A 171 -7.76 -2.82 -1.08
C ARG A 171 -7.14 -4.05 -1.73
N THR A 172 -7.93 -4.75 -2.52
CA THR A 172 -7.43 -5.78 -3.41
C THR A 172 -6.73 -5.14 -4.60
N VAL A 173 -5.53 -5.63 -4.89
CA VAL A 173 -4.78 -5.32 -6.11
C VAL A 173 -4.84 -6.57 -6.98
N ASP A 174 -5.05 -6.41 -8.28
CA ASP A 174 -5.04 -7.55 -9.20
C ASP A 174 -3.59 -8.00 -9.46
N PRO A 175 -3.17 -9.20 -8.99
CA PRO A 175 -1.87 -9.72 -9.34
C PRO A 175 -1.82 -10.12 -10.83
N PRO A 176 -0.64 -10.10 -11.46
CA PRO A 176 -0.45 -10.55 -12.85
C PRO A 176 -0.96 -11.97 -13.12
N SER A 177 -0.94 -12.84 -12.09
CA SER A 177 -1.47 -14.21 -12.14
C SER A 177 -2.93 -14.29 -12.59
N ARG A 178 -3.75 -13.26 -12.35
CA ARG A 178 -5.16 -13.23 -12.78
C ARG A 178 -5.33 -12.90 -14.27
N LEU A 179 -4.32 -12.26 -14.85
CA LEU A 179 -4.32 -11.84 -16.25
C LEU A 179 -3.70 -12.89 -17.17
N THR A 180 -2.98 -13.87 -16.60
CA THR A 180 -2.39 -14.98 -17.35
C THR A 180 -3.41 -16.08 -17.66
N PRO A 181 -3.58 -16.49 -18.93
CA PRO A 181 -4.47 -17.59 -19.28
C PRO A 181 -3.97 -18.92 -18.68
N PRO A 182 -4.86 -19.84 -18.29
CA PRO A 182 -4.48 -21.11 -17.72
C PRO A 182 -3.62 -21.93 -18.70
N GLY A 183 -2.73 -22.76 -18.16
CA GLY A 183 -1.91 -23.67 -18.94
C GLY A 183 -2.76 -24.70 -19.69
N VAL A 184 -2.25 -25.17 -20.83
CA VAL A 184 -2.87 -26.26 -21.60
C VAL A 184 -2.20 -27.58 -21.19
N PRO A 185 -2.97 -28.62 -20.78
CA PRO A 185 -2.41 -29.92 -20.45
C PRO A 185 -1.69 -30.57 -21.64
N SER A 186 -0.52 -31.18 -21.38
CA SER A 186 0.25 -31.92 -22.39
C SER A 186 -0.53 -33.10 -23.00
N THR A 187 -1.47 -33.68 -22.26
CA THR A 187 -2.34 -34.78 -22.71
C THR A 187 -3.40 -34.34 -23.72
N GLY A 188 -3.75 -33.06 -23.75
CA GLY A 188 -4.64 -32.47 -24.76
C GLY A 188 -3.91 -31.86 -25.96
N ASN A 189 -2.58 -31.81 -25.92
CA ASN A 189 -1.79 -31.15 -26.95
C ASN A 189 -1.46 -32.15 -28.08
N LEU A 190 -2.36 -32.24 -29.08
CA LEU A 190 -2.22 -33.14 -30.24
C LEU A 190 -0.91 -32.93 -31.04
N ALA A 191 -0.27 -31.76 -30.92
CA ALA A 191 1.03 -31.48 -31.51
C ALA A 191 2.20 -32.20 -30.81
N ALA A 192 2.05 -32.56 -29.52
CA ALA A 192 3.07 -33.26 -28.75
C ALA A 192 2.96 -34.80 -28.85
N SER A 193 1.78 -35.33 -29.22
CA SER A 193 1.54 -36.79 -29.30
C SER A 193 1.84 -37.41 -30.67
N GLY A 194 2.19 -36.62 -31.68
CA GLY A 194 2.57 -37.11 -33.03
C GLY A 194 1.44 -37.78 -33.82
N THR A 195 0.21 -37.83 -33.30
CA THR A 195 -0.96 -38.44 -33.93
C THR A 195 -1.94 -37.38 -34.40
N PHE A 196 -1.82 -36.97 -35.66
CA PHE A 196 -2.75 -36.06 -36.31
C PHE A 196 -3.96 -36.87 -36.82
N ASP A 197 -5.08 -36.86 -36.09
CA ASP A 197 -6.37 -37.38 -36.58
C ASP A 197 -7.39 -36.23 -36.75
N PRO A 198 -7.71 -35.82 -38.00
CA PRO A 198 -8.54 -34.66 -38.28
C PRO A 198 -10.02 -34.82 -37.88
N THR A 199 -10.45 -36.02 -37.46
CA THR A 199 -11.84 -36.26 -37.03
C THR A 199 -12.13 -35.84 -35.57
N SER A 200 -11.09 -35.67 -34.75
CA SER A 200 -11.23 -35.33 -33.31
C SER A 200 -11.46 -33.83 -33.03
N GLN A 201 -11.23 -32.96 -34.02
CA GLN A 201 -11.31 -31.51 -33.83
C GLN A 201 -12.74 -30.99 -33.62
N LYS A 202 -13.77 -31.71 -34.10
CA LYS A 202 -15.17 -31.27 -33.99
C LYS A 202 -15.87 -31.73 -32.69
N GLN A 203 -15.32 -32.70 -31.97
CA GLN A 203 -15.90 -33.17 -30.70
C GLN A 203 -15.31 -32.48 -29.46
N GLN A 204 -14.13 -31.86 -29.56
CA GLN A 204 -13.49 -31.20 -28.42
C GLN A 204 -13.99 -29.77 -28.13
N GLN A 205 -14.74 -29.14 -29.03
CA GLN A 205 -15.36 -27.83 -28.76
C GLN A 205 -16.63 -27.89 -27.90
N GLN A 206 -17.18 -29.08 -27.61
CA GLN A 206 -18.43 -29.24 -26.85
C GLN A 206 -18.28 -29.91 -25.48
N GLN A 207 -17.10 -30.40 -25.11
CA GLN A 207 -16.88 -30.88 -23.75
C GLN A 207 -16.40 -29.72 -22.89
N LYS A 208 -17.38 -29.02 -22.33
CA LYS A 208 -17.27 -28.20 -21.12
C LYS A 208 -16.85 -29.14 -19.99
N MET A 209 -15.56 -29.50 -19.98
CA MET A 209 -14.99 -30.50 -19.08
C MET A 209 -14.96 -29.90 -17.68
N GLU A 210 -15.72 -30.52 -16.77
CA GLU A 210 -15.75 -30.17 -15.36
C GLU A 210 -14.32 -30.08 -14.80
N GLU A 211 -14.09 -29.00 -14.05
CA GLU A 211 -12.81 -28.44 -13.64
C GLU A 211 -12.12 -29.27 -12.55
N TYR A 212 -11.61 -30.46 -12.85
CA TYR A 212 -10.69 -31.11 -11.92
C TYR A 212 -9.29 -30.47 -12.07
N PRO A 213 -8.62 -30.08 -10.97
CA PRO A 213 -7.23 -29.62 -11.02
C PRO A 213 -6.35 -30.78 -11.52
N GLN A 214 -5.76 -30.62 -12.71
CA GLN A 214 -4.77 -31.55 -13.21
C GLN A 214 -3.40 -31.15 -12.66
N GLU A 215 -2.76 -32.09 -11.99
CA GLU A 215 -1.43 -31.92 -11.41
C GLU A 215 -0.42 -31.52 -12.50
N GLY A 216 0.34 -30.45 -12.26
CA GLY A 216 1.35 -29.93 -13.21
C GLY A 216 0.84 -28.91 -14.24
N VAL A 217 -0.45 -28.60 -14.29
CA VAL A 217 -1.00 -27.55 -15.17
C VAL A 217 -1.39 -26.34 -14.33
N TRP A 218 -0.67 -25.23 -14.52
CA TRP A 218 -0.99 -23.98 -13.83
C TRP A 218 -2.38 -23.47 -14.23
N LYS A 219 -3.19 -23.05 -13.26
CA LYS A 219 -4.49 -22.42 -13.47
C LYS A 219 -4.50 -21.06 -12.80
N ALA A 220 -5.14 -20.09 -13.45
CA ALA A 220 -5.36 -18.79 -12.83
C ALA A 220 -6.21 -18.96 -11.55
N PRO A 221 -5.84 -18.29 -10.44
CA PRO A 221 -6.62 -18.30 -9.21
C PRO A 221 -8.01 -17.72 -9.48
N LEU A 222 -9.05 -18.52 -9.28
CA LEU A 222 -10.45 -18.11 -9.45
C LEU A 222 -11.05 -17.77 -8.08
N GLY A 223 -11.62 -16.56 -7.95
CA GLY A 223 -12.31 -16.11 -6.73
C GLY A 223 -11.58 -15.01 -5.96
N GLY A 224 -12.05 -14.72 -4.75
CA GLY A 224 -11.47 -13.72 -3.84
C GLY A 224 -10.60 -14.36 -2.75
N THR A 225 -9.91 -13.53 -1.96
CA THR A 225 -9.14 -14.00 -0.81
C THR A 225 -10.07 -14.67 0.22
N ARG A 226 -9.67 -15.83 0.74
CA ARG A 226 -10.42 -16.54 1.78
C ARG A 226 -10.48 -15.67 3.05
N PHE A 227 -11.64 -15.61 3.73
CA PHE A 227 -11.80 -14.84 4.96
C PHE A 227 -10.79 -15.22 6.05
N ALA A 228 -10.46 -16.50 6.19
CA ALA A 228 -9.44 -16.96 7.14
C ALA A 228 -8.04 -16.40 6.83
N VAL A 229 -7.71 -16.24 5.55
CA VAL A 229 -6.43 -15.65 5.11
C VAL A 229 -6.44 -14.13 5.31
N LEU A 230 -7.59 -13.47 5.13
CA LEU A 230 -7.73 -12.04 5.44
C LEU A 230 -7.52 -11.78 6.93
N ASP A 231 -8.14 -12.60 7.79
CA ASP A 231 -8.02 -12.48 9.24
C ASP A 231 -6.59 -12.70 9.70
N SER A 232 -5.89 -13.71 9.16
CA SER A 232 -4.48 -13.94 9.47
C SER A 232 -3.56 -12.82 8.97
N ILE A 233 -3.85 -12.21 7.82
CA ILE A 233 -3.11 -11.02 7.34
C ILE A 233 -3.30 -9.84 8.30
N ILE A 234 -4.54 -9.55 8.69
CA ILE A 234 -4.84 -8.45 9.61
C ILE A 234 -4.15 -8.69 10.96
N GLN A 235 -4.19 -9.92 11.46
CA GLN A 235 -3.52 -10.31 12.70
C GLN A 235 -2.00 -10.14 12.60
N ALA A 236 -1.35 -10.67 11.55
CA ALA A 236 0.10 -10.54 11.36
C ALA A 236 0.58 -9.09 11.19
N VAL A 237 -0.29 -8.21 10.69
CA VAL A 237 0.01 -6.79 10.52
C VAL A 237 -0.20 -6.00 11.81
N LEU A 238 -1.30 -6.24 12.55
CA LEU A 238 -1.69 -5.44 13.73
C LEU A 238 -1.21 -6.02 15.06
N GLU A 239 -0.71 -7.25 15.10
CA GLU A 239 -0.18 -7.81 16.33
C GLU A 239 1.01 -6.98 16.83
N LYS A 240 1.13 -6.91 18.16
CA LYS A 240 2.20 -6.14 18.80
C LYS A 240 3.55 -6.77 18.48
N GLY A 241 4.46 -5.99 17.92
CA GLY A 241 5.72 -6.49 17.38
C GLY A 241 5.55 -7.27 16.07
N GLY A 242 4.41 -7.14 15.39
CA GLY A 242 4.19 -7.64 14.05
C GLY A 242 4.85 -6.78 12.99
N VAL A 243 4.53 -7.05 11.73
CA VAL A 243 5.24 -6.45 10.58
C VAL A 243 5.12 -4.93 10.54
N ALA A 244 3.95 -4.38 10.93
CA ALA A 244 3.77 -2.93 10.94
C ALA A 244 4.66 -2.23 11.97
N ASP A 245 4.80 -2.82 13.16
CA ASP A 245 5.68 -2.30 14.20
C ASP A 245 7.14 -2.36 13.75
N GLU A 246 7.58 -3.47 13.16
CA GLU A 246 8.95 -3.61 12.63
C GLU A 246 9.27 -2.56 11.56
N VAL A 247 8.34 -2.32 10.64
CA VAL A 247 8.50 -1.29 9.59
C VAL A 247 8.56 0.10 10.21
N LEU A 248 7.67 0.43 11.14
CA LEU A 248 7.64 1.75 11.80
C LEU A 248 8.89 1.98 12.65
N ASP A 249 9.38 0.95 13.35
CA ASP A 249 10.63 1.01 14.11
C ASP A 249 11.84 1.21 13.18
N GLY A 250 11.85 0.54 12.03
CA GLY A 250 12.85 0.76 10.99
C GLY A 250 12.85 2.21 10.47
N LEU A 251 11.66 2.79 10.28
CA LEU A 251 11.50 4.18 9.85
C LEU A 251 11.92 5.20 10.92
N GLU A 252 11.78 4.88 12.21
CA GLU A 252 12.28 5.75 13.29
C GLU A 252 13.81 5.87 13.29
N GLY A 253 14.51 4.84 12.82
CA GLY A 253 15.98 4.85 12.69
C GLY A 253 16.50 5.70 11.53
N VAL A 254 15.61 6.21 10.66
CA VAL A 254 16.00 7.04 9.51
C VAL A 254 16.20 8.49 9.95
N ASP A 255 17.42 9.00 9.77
CA ASP A 255 17.71 10.41 10.06
C ASP A 255 17.04 11.33 9.02
N LEU A 256 16.15 12.19 9.51
CA LEU A 256 15.42 13.16 8.70
C LEU A 256 16.13 14.52 8.82
N SER A 257 17.19 14.69 8.03
CA SER A 257 17.99 15.91 7.92
C SER A 257 17.17 17.16 7.68
#